data_AF-A0A453R294-F1
#
_entry.id   AF-A0A453R294-F1
#
_cell.length_a   1.000
_cell.length_b   1.000
_cell.length_c   1.000
_cell.angle_alpha   90.00
_cell.angle_beta   90.00
_cell.angle_gamma   90.00
#
_symmetry.space_group_name_H-M   'P 1'
#
loop_
_entity.id
_entity.type
_entity.pdbx_description
1 polymer ?
#
loop_
_entity_poly.entity_id
_entity_poly.type
_entity_poly.pdbx_seq_one_letter_code
_entity_poly.pdbx_strand_id
1 'polypeptide(L)'
;MALRSPSSTSRRNLGPRYSPPADSLPPTSQQAGSGNGARAGVAMKVKEAEHMLANLEEEGVEIDGNIASIINDEIARIKAEAER
;
A
#
# COMPACT_ATOMS: atom_id res chain seq x y z
N MET A 1 3.11 -11.43 59.19
CA MET A 1 2.52 -12.36 58.21
C MET A 1 1.08 -11.94 57.92
N ALA A 2 0.64 -12.05 56.65
CA ALA A 2 -0.70 -11.83 56.08
C ALA A 2 -1.21 -10.36 56.02
N LEU A 3 -1.17 -9.69 54.86
CA LEU A 3 -2.03 -9.75 53.64
C LEU A 3 -3.36 -9.00 53.80
N ARG A 4 -3.54 -7.91 53.03
CA ARG A 4 -4.82 -7.54 52.38
C ARG A 4 -4.59 -6.57 51.21
N SER A 5 -5.34 -6.86 50.16
CA SER A 5 -5.07 -6.67 48.73
C SER A 5 -5.40 -5.28 48.18
N PRO A 6 -4.90 -4.96 46.96
CA PRO A 6 -5.14 -3.67 46.31
C PRO A 6 -6.56 -3.54 45.74
N SER A 7 -6.96 -2.27 45.63
CA SER A 7 -8.26 -1.76 45.16
C SER A 7 -8.73 -2.40 43.84
N SER A 8 -9.95 -2.92 43.87
CA SER A 8 -10.67 -3.49 42.73
C SER A 8 -11.24 -2.38 41.86
N THR A 9 -10.74 -2.23 40.63
CA THR A 9 -11.49 -1.59 39.55
C THR A 9 -12.11 -2.68 38.69
N SER A 10 -13.40 -2.87 38.94
CA SER A 10 -14.32 -3.70 38.16
C SER A 10 -14.40 -3.20 36.71
N ARG A 11 -14.14 -4.08 35.73
CA ARG A 11 -15.11 -4.41 34.66
C ARG A 11 -14.60 -5.56 33.77
N ARG A 12 -15.24 -6.72 33.94
CA ARG A 12 -15.75 -7.63 32.88
C ARG A 12 -14.71 -8.07 31.83
N ASN A 13 -14.09 -9.24 31.98
CA ASN A 13 -14.62 -10.54 31.52
C ASN A 13 -14.96 -10.53 30.00
N LEU A 14 -14.15 -11.27 29.20
CA LEU A 14 -14.52 -12.20 28.11
C LEU A 14 -13.48 -12.27 26.95
N GLY A 15 -12.61 -13.29 26.99
CA GLY A 15 -12.09 -14.01 25.80
C GLY A 15 -10.80 -13.51 25.11
N PRO A 16 -9.91 -14.41 24.65
CA PRO A 16 -8.80 -14.06 23.77
C PRO A 16 -9.34 -13.84 22.36
N ARG A 17 -9.46 -12.58 21.93
CA ARG A 17 -9.70 -12.24 20.52
C ARG A 17 -8.43 -11.66 19.93
N TYR A 18 -7.70 -12.52 19.24
CA TYR A 18 -6.84 -12.22 18.09
C TYR A 18 -6.58 -10.73 17.86
N SER A 19 -5.43 -10.25 18.34
CA SER A 19 -4.81 -9.06 17.75
C SER A 19 -4.65 -9.34 16.25
N PRO A 20 -5.12 -8.47 15.33
CA PRO A 20 -4.70 -8.56 13.94
C PRO A 20 -3.16 -8.40 13.90
N PRO A 21 -2.47 -9.03 12.94
CA PRO A 21 -1.02 -8.88 12.83
C PRO A 21 -0.69 -7.39 12.73
N ALA A 22 0.41 -6.99 13.37
CA ALA A 22 0.91 -5.62 13.41
C ALA A 22 1.38 -5.09 12.02
N ASP A 23 0.91 -5.69 10.92
CA ASP A 23 1.39 -5.49 9.56
C ASP A 23 0.40 -4.71 8.67
N SER A 24 -0.60 -4.05 9.24
CA SER A 24 -1.37 -3.02 8.50
C SER A 24 -0.82 -1.64 8.83
N LEU A 25 0.45 -1.39 8.50
CA LEU A 25 0.90 -0.01 8.35
C LEU A 25 0.07 0.60 7.19
N PRO A 26 -0.65 1.71 7.39
CA PRO A 26 -1.17 2.45 6.25
C PRO A 26 0.05 2.89 5.42
N PRO A 27 -0.01 2.89 4.07
CA PRO A 27 1.09 3.46 3.30
C PRO A 27 1.24 4.92 3.71
N THR A 28 2.28 5.20 4.50
CA THR A 28 2.66 6.54 4.89
C THR A 28 3.21 7.23 3.64
N SER A 29 2.35 7.93 2.91
CA SER A 29 2.80 8.80 1.83
C SER A 29 2.06 10.13 1.88
N GLN A 30 2.20 10.84 2.99
CA GLN A 30 1.78 12.25 3.09
C GLN A 30 2.77 13.07 3.91
N GLN A 31 4.08 12.83 3.74
CA GLN A 31 5.08 13.75 4.29
C GLN A 31 6.42 13.66 3.56
N ALA A 32 6.48 14.13 2.32
CA ALA A 32 7.76 14.41 1.67
C ALA A 32 7.65 15.63 0.76
N GLY A 33 8.20 16.75 1.25
CA GLY A 33 8.93 17.73 0.45
C GLY A 33 8.18 18.42 -0.68
N SER A 34 7.68 19.62 -0.39
CA SER A 34 7.48 20.70 -1.36
C SER A 34 8.67 20.76 -2.33
N GLY A 35 8.44 20.47 -3.62
CA GLY A 35 9.44 20.49 -4.70
C GLY A 35 9.54 19.19 -5.53
N ASN A 36 9.34 18.01 -4.93
CA ASN A 36 9.51 16.71 -5.61
C ASN A 36 8.18 16.01 -5.94
N GLY A 37 7.04 16.60 -5.61
CA GLY A 37 5.72 15.96 -5.71
C GLY A 37 5.34 15.50 -7.12
N ALA A 38 5.75 16.22 -8.17
CA ALA A 38 5.43 15.85 -9.56
C ALA A 38 6.16 14.56 -9.98
N ARG A 39 7.47 14.49 -9.72
CA ARG A 39 8.29 13.29 -10.02
C ARG A 39 7.95 12.11 -9.12
N ALA A 40 7.63 12.37 -7.85
CA ALA A 40 7.12 11.36 -6.93
C ALA A 40 5.77 10.79 -7.40
N GLY A 41 4.89 11.64 -7.94
CA GLY A 41 3.63 11.23 -8.54
C GLY A 41 3.81 10.37 -9.80
N VAL A 42 4.80 10.68 -10.64
CA VAL A 42 5.13 9.85 -11.81
C VAL A 42 5.66 8.48 -11.41
N ALA A 43 6.62 8.43 -10.47
CA ALA A 43 7.17 7.16 -9.99
C ALA A 43 6.09 6.26 -9.37
N MET A 44 5.13 6.87 -8.64
CA MET A 44 3.97 6.17 -8.09
C MET A 44 3.09 5.57 -9.19
N LYS A 45 2.76 6.34 -10.24
CA LYS A 45 1.93 5.88 -11.36
C LYS A 45 2.55 4.71 -12.14
N VAL A 46 3.86 4.76 -12.39
CA VAL A 46 4.56 3.66 -13.07
C VAL A 46 4.51 2.39 -12.22
N LYS A 47 4.81 2.51 -10.93
CA LYS A 47 4.79 1.37 -10.01
C LYS A 47 3.38 0.78 -9.85
N GLU A 48 2.36 1.63 -9.86
CA GLU A 48 0.96 1.20 -9.84
C GLU A 48 0.60 0.41 -11.11
N ALA A 49 0.99 0.89 -12.28
CA ALA A 49 0.78 0.18 -13.54
C ALA A 49 1.49 -1.19 -13.57
N GLU A 50 2.74 -1.26 -13.11
CA GLU A 50 3.49 -2.51 -12.99
C GLU A 50 2.81 -3.51 -12.02
N HIS A 51 2.31 -3.03 -10.89
CA HIS A 51 1.60 -3.87 -9.92
C HIS A 51 0.26 -4.39 -10.48
N MET A 52 -0.49 -3.57 -11.21
CA MET A 52 -1.72 -4.01 -11.86
C MET A 52 -1.45 -5.08 -12.93
N LEU A 53 -0.39 -4.94 -13.71
CA LEU A 53 0.03 -5.95 -14.68
C LEU A 53 0.38 -7.29 -14.02
N ALA A 54 1.11 -7.25 -12.91
CA ALA A 54 1.46 -8.46 -12.15
C ALA A 54 0.21 -9.18 -11.62
N ASN A 55 -0.79 -8.42 -11.13
CA ASN A 55 -2.06 -9.00 -10.68
C ASN A 55 -2.80 -9.68 -11.84
N LEU A 56 -2.83 -9.07 -13.02
CA LEU A 56 -3.47 -9.66 -14.20
C LEU A 56 -2.76 -10.96 -14.62
N GLU A 57 -1.44 -11.02 -14.54
CA GLU A 57 -0.66 -12.24 -14.78
C GLU A 57 -0.98 -13.33 -13.74
N GLU A 58 -1.07 -12.97 -12.45
CA GLU A 58 -1.45 -13.88 -11.37
C GLU A 58 -2.87 -14.44 -11.56
N GLU A 59 -3.81 -13.61 -12.00
CA GLU A 59 -5.18 -14.00 -12.33
C GLU A 59 -5.27 -14.83 -13.63
N GLY A 60 -4.16 -15.01 -14.35
CA GLY A 60 -4.13 -15.74 -15.62
C GLY A 60 -4.80 -15.00 -16.78
N VAL A 61 -4.88 -13.67 -16.69
CA VAL A 61 -5.46 -12.81 -17.73
C VAL A 61 -4.43 -12.60 -18.84
N GLU A 62 -4.74 -13.10 -20.04
CA GLU A 62 -3.93 -12.86 -21.23
C GLU A 62 -4.15 -11.43 -21.76
N ILE A 63 -3.05 -10.69 -21.94
CA ILE A 63 -3.05 -9.35 -22.50
C ILE A 63 -2.73 -9.43 -23.99
N ASP A 64 -3.68 -9.05 -24.84
CA ASP A 64 -3.48 -8.96 -26.28
C ASP A 64 -2.35 -7.97 -26.63
N GLY A 65 -1.66 -8.24 -27.75
CA GLY A 65 -0.55 -7.42 -28.21
C GLY A 65 -0.91 -5.94 -28.42
N ASN A 66 -2.14 -5.62 -28.82
CA ASN A 66 -2.59 -4.24 -28.96
C ASN A 66 -2.74 -3.56 -27.59
N ILE A 67 -3.25 -4.27 -26.59
CA ILE A 67 -3.39 -3.76 -25.23
C ILE A 67 -2.01 -3.57 -24.59
N ALA A 68 -1.11 -4.55 -24.78
CA ALA A 68 0.27 -4.45 -24.31
C ALA A 68 1.00 -3.22 -24.91
N SER A 69 0.79 -2.95 -26.20
CA SER A 69 1.35 -1.75 -26.85
C SER A 69 0.86 -0.46 -26.20
N ILE A 70 -0.46 -0.34 -25.96
CA ILE A 70 -1.04 0.86 -25.33
C ILE A 70 -0.47 1.09 -23.93
N ILE A 71 -0.33 0.02 -23.13
CA ILE A 71 0.22 0.12 -21.77
C ILE A 71 1.69 0.54 -21.81
N ASN A 72 2.49 -0.03 -22.72
CA ASN A 72 3.90 0.35 -22.87
C ASN A 72 4.05 1.81 -23.31
N ASP A 73 3.23 2.27 -24.24
CA ASP A 73 3.22 3.67 -24.70
C ASP A 73 2.83 4.65 -23.57
N GLU A 74 1.85 4.27 -22.74
CA GLU A 74 1.42 5.03 -21.57
C GLU A 74 2.55 5.15 -20.54
N ILE A 75 3.20 4.04 -20.19
CA ILE A 75 4.33 4.02 -19.25
C ILE A 75 5.48 4.87 -19.79
N ALA A 76 5.79 4.76 -21.09
CA ALA A 76 6.82 5.56 -21.73
C ALA A 76 6.50 7.07 -21.67
N ARG A 77 5.24 7.45 -21.92
CA ARG A 77 4.80 8.85 -21.82
C ARG A 77 4.91 9.39 -20.40
N ILE A 78 4.48 8.61 -19.41
CA ILE A 78 4.56 8.98 -18.00
C ILE A 78 6.02 9.18 -17.57
N LYS A 79 6.93 8.27 -17.98
CA LYS A 79 8.37 8.41 -17.71
C LYS A 79 8.96 9.67 -18.36
N ALA A 80 8.62 9.93 -19.62
CA ALA A 80 9.05 11.13 -20.33
C ALA A 80 8.51 12.43 -19.70
N GLU A 81 7.32 12.40 -19.08
CA GLU A 81 6.78 13.53 -18.32
C GLU A 81 7.59 13.84 -17.05
N ALA A 82 8.16 12.83 -16.38
CA ALA A 82 9.05 13.07 -15.23
C ALA A 82 10.42 13.66 -15.60
N GLU A 83 10.87 13.42 -16.84
CA GLU A 83 12.15 13.91 -17.35
C GLU A 83 12.08 15.36 -17.85
N ARG A 84 10.87 15.88 -18.10
CA ARG A 84 10.62 17.30 -18.41
C ARG A 84 10.81 18.21 -17.18
#